data_AF-A0AAD4CV22-F1
#
_entry.id   AF-A0AAD4CV22-F1
#
_cell.length_a   1.000
_cell.length_b   1.000
_cell.length_c   1.000
_cell.angle_alpha   90.00
_cell.angle_beta   90.00
_cell.angle_gamma   90.00
#
_symmetry.space_group_name_H-M   'P 1'
#
loop_
_entity.id
_entity.type
_entity.pdbx_description
1 polymer ?
#
loop_
_entity_poly.entity_id
_entity_poly.type
_entity_poly.pdbx_seq_one_letter_code
_entity_poly.pdbx_strand_id
1 'polypeptide(L)'
;MEIEVHGLKAKFLFNQHEENLIPAFYLRKAARSLQRTAWIFRGIKDPRHANLDRWSKVDIRFRGVFKTLQKTPKFNKGLYEGDLETDLEGFGDAARAQGKVVYALLEDISQALDIRREANDERYYFHLRPRLFNMQLEYWTGHYERHKDTPYTAGVVCLEFKPGQHLMRAIVPISTTTDHSSSLESSLAGKFKLLLSQFLLNIHRLHPPGDKFPDQEVFLIGLHGSRLHVFRGIFPGHKTSRLWSGRHNPASSEESDASSVKEPAKPADQDRFYTKHNIERFLQHVEWQRLSTCDNEPGERVFRVLGSQEYDLWCPEGFGGALRILVALVMYLMSGRARCGILQDVFEKFPYDEEDEPESEEEEKDGKAKLAREEEEVVEQERMLEEEARLKREEDRERCWAREAMRGSAGDRIGGFRNFRKPWWDWVWEDKNDEGQAKDDADGILKGGP
;
A
#
# COMPACT_ATOMS: atom_id res chain seq x y z
N MET A 1 9.46 -13.18 17.20
CA MET A 1 8.58 -12.83 18.33
C MET A 1 7.34 -13.69 18.27
N GLU A 2 6.85 -14.19 19.40
CA GLU A 2 5.61 -15.00 19.44
C GLU A 2 4.49 -14.19 20.07
N ILE A 3 3.34 -14.16 19.41
CA ILE A 3 2.14 -13.43 19.86
C ILE A 3 0.99 -14.42 19.97
N GLU A 4 0.25 -14.37 21.06
CA GLU A 4 -0.93 -15.20 21.28
C GLU A 4 -2.22 -14.42 21.02
N VAL A 5 -3.14 -15.01 20.25
CA VAL A 5 -4.47 -14.48 19.95
C VAL A 5 -5.47 -15.63 20.09
N HIS A 6 -6.30 -15.56 21.13
CA HIS A 6 -7.37 -16.53 21.40
C HIS A 6 -6.93 -18.00 21.27
N GLY A 7 -5.80 -18.34 21.89
CA GLY A 7 -5.25 -19.70 21.89
C GLY A 7 -4.51 -20.11 20.61
N LEU A 8 -4.40 -19.23 19.61
CA LEU A 8 -3.47 -19.39 18.49
C LEU A 8 -2.20 -18.58 18.71
N LYS A 9 -1.07 -19.11 18.28
CA LYS A 9 0.22 -18.43 18.34
C LYS A 9 0.69 -18.05 16.95
N ALA A 10 1.18 -16.82 16.80
CA ALA A 10 1.83 -16.33 15.60
C ALA A 10 3.31 -16.10 15.88
N LYS A 11 4.19 -16.84 15.19
CA LYS A 11 5.63 -16.60 15.18
C LYS A 11 5.95 -15.57 14.10
N PHE A 12 6.11 -14.32 14.53
CA PHE A 12 6.54 -13.21 13.68
C PHE A 12 8.06 -13.28 13.47
N LEU A 13 8.46 -13.33 12.20
CA LEU A 13 9.83 -13.26 11.73
C LEU A 13 9.99 -11.93 10.98
N PHE A 14 10.69 -10.97 11.56
CA PHE A 14 10.88 -9.64 10.97
C PHE A 14 12.10 -9.59 10.06
N ASN A 15 12.22 -8.51 9.27
CA ASN A 15 13.37 -8.22 8.42
C ASN A 15 13.73 -9.40 7.50
N GLN A 16 12.71 -10.11 7.01
CA GLN A 16 12.90 -11.20 6.08
C GLN A 16 13.28 -10.64 4.70
N HIS A 17 14.15 -11.37 4.00
CA HIS A 17 14.43 -11.08 2.60
C HIS A 17 13.13 -11.08 1.79
N GLU A 18 13.01 -10.12 0.87
CA GLU A 18 11.79 -9.93 0.06
C GLU A 18 11.36 -11.22 -0.67
N GLU A 19 12.33 -12.04 -1.08
CA GLU A 19 12.08 -13.33 -1.74
C GLU A 19 11.24 -14.28 -0.88
N ASN A 20 11.39 -14.24 0.44
CA ASN A 20 10.58 -15.05 1.35
C ASN A 20 9.12 -14.56 1.42
N LEU A 21 8.86 -13.30 1.08
CA LEU A 21 7.52 -12.72 1.05
C LEU A 21 6.87 -12.88 -0.33
N ILE A 22 7.62 -12.67 -1.40
CA ILE A 22 7.11 -12.68 -2.77
C ILE A 22 8.10 -13.46 -3.64
N PRO A 23 7.64 -14.38 -4.51
CA PRO A 23 8.56 -15.16 -5.31
C PRO A 23 9.53 -14.28 -6.11
N ALA A 24 10.82 -14.67 -6.11
CA ALA A 24 11.91 -13.91 -6.71
C ALA A 24 11.68 -13.50 -8.17
N PHE A 25 10.94 -14.32 -8.94
CA PHE A 25 10.51 -14.01 -10.30
C PHE A 25 9.80 -12.64 -10.38
N TYR A 26 8.77 -12.43 -9.55
CA TYR A 26 8.00 -11.18 -9.54
C TYR A 26 8.81 -10.01 -8.99
N LEU A 27 9.75 -10.25 -8.08
CA LEU A 27 10.67 -9.22 -7.59
C LEU A 27 11.63 -8.74 -8.69
N ARG A 28 12.13 -9.66 -9.54
CA ARG A 28 12.95 -9.29 -10.71
C ARG A 28 12.13 -8.52 -11.74
N LYS A 29 10.90 -8.95 -12.02
CA LYS A 29 9.97 -8.25 -12.92
C LYS A 29 9.61 -6.85 -12.40
N ALA A 30 9.35 -6.74 -11.10
CA ALA A 30 9.10 -5.48 -10.43
C ALA A 30 10.33 -4.57 -10.43
N ALA A 31 11.53 -5.12 -10.23
CA ALA A 31 12.76 -4.33 -10.29
C ALA A 31 12.98 -3.70 -11.67
N ARG A 32 12.47 -4.32 -12.75
CA ARG A 32 12.49 -3.77 -14.12
C ARG A 32 11.36 -2.76 -14.37
N SER A 33 10.34 -2.75 -13.52
CA SER A 33 9.14 -1.95 -13.67
C SER A 33 9.20 -0.72 -12.77
N LEU A 34 8.71 0.44 -13.24
CA LEU A 34 8.57 1.65 -12.42
C LEU A 34 9.89 2.15 -11.77
N GLN A 35 10.97 2.19 -12.55
CA GLN A 35 12.29 2.61 -12.04
C GLN A 35 12.52 4.13 -11.95
N ARG A 36 11.60 4.97 -12.47
CA ARG A 36 11.83 6.42 -12.47
C ARG A 36 11.91 6.95 -11.06
N THR A 37 12.97 7.70 -10.78
CA THR A 37 13.15 8.41 -9.51
C THR A 37 12.00 9.38 -9.29
N ALA A 38 11.33 9.27 -8.14
CA ALA A 38 10.28 10.22 -7.77
C ALA A 38 10.87 11.64 -7.68
N TRP A 39 10.13 12.64 -8.17
CA TRP A 39 10.60 14.03 -8.29
C TRP A 39 11.24 14.56 -7.00
N ILE A 40 10.66 14.23 -5.84
CA ILE A 40 11.12 14.73 -4.53
C ILE A 40 12.55 14.32 -4.16
N PHE A 41 13.06 13.23 -4.74
CA PHE A 41 14.43 12.76 -4.49
C PHE A 41 15.45 13.33 -5.47
N ARG A 42 15.02 14.16 -6.45
CA ARG A 42 15.93 14.78 -7.42
C ARG A 42 16.58 16.02 -6.80
N GLY A 43 17.88 15.95 -6.54
CA GLY A 43 18.70 17.12 -6.17
C GLY A 43 18.46 17.72 -4.78
N ILE A 44 17.58 17.13 -3.96
CA ILE A 44 17.30 17.58 -2.59
C ILE A 44 17.98 16.63 -1.59
N LYS A 45 18.71 17.19 -0.61
CA LYS A 45 19.38 16.41 0.44
C LYS A 45 18.41 15.78 1.45
N ASP A 46 17.35 16.50 1.81
CA ASP A 46 16.28 15.99 2.69
C ASP A 46 14.89 16.29 2.09
N PRO A 47 14.18 15.25 1.59
CA PRO A 47 12.87 15.41 0.97
C PRO A 47 11.78 15.87 1.95
N ARG A 48 11.97 15.73 3.27
CA ARG A 48 10.99 16.17 4.28
C ARG A 48 10.82 17.69 4.30
N HIS A 49 11.85 18.42 3.92
CA HIS A 49 11.87 19.89 3.84
C HIS A 49 11.58 20.43 2.44
N ALA A 50 11.27 19.55 1.47
CA ALA A 50 10.95 19.96 0.12
C ALA A 50 9.62 20.73 0.09
N ASN A 51 9.57 21.84 -0.66
CA ASN A 51 8.33 22.55 -0.91
C ASN A 51 7.47 21.77 -1.92
N LEU A 52 6.49 21.02 -1.41
CA LEU A 52 5.59 20.19 -2.22
C LEU A 52 4.61 20.98 -3.11
N ASP A 53 4.52 22.30 -2.93
CA ASP A 53 3.74 23.16 -3.84
C ASP A 53 4.52 23.54 -5.10
N ARG A 54 5.85 23.38 -5.06
CA ARG A 54 6.73 23.48 -6.23
C ARG A 54 6.92 22.17 -6.98
N TRP A 55 6.12 21.15 -6.66
CA TRP A 55 6.16 19.87 -7.36
C TRP A 55 6.05 20.06 -8.87
N SER A 56 6.80 19.26 -9.64
CA SER A 56 6.78 19.32 -11.11
C SER A 56 5.37 19.27 -11.68
N LYS A 57 5.11 20.12 -12.67
CA LYS A 57 3.85 20.10 -13.43
C LYS A 57 3.81 18.94 -14.43
N VAL A 58 4.97 18.38 -14.78
CA VAL A 58 5.14 17.30 -15.74
C VAL A 58 5.18 15.95 -15.02
N ASP A 59 6.04 15.82 -14.01
CA ASP A 59 6.12 14.61 -13.19
C ASP A 59 5.21 14.71 -11.97
N ILE A 60 3.94 14.34 -12.11
CA ILE A 60 2.98 14.37 -11.01
C ILE A 60 2.95 13.08 -10.18
N ARG A 61 3.75 12.05 -10.53
CA ARG A 61 3.70 10.74 -9.87
C ARG A 61 4.09 10.86 -8.40
N PHE A 62 3.37 10.16 -7.53
CA PHE A 62 3.60 10.13 -6.09
C PHE A 62 3.41 11.48 -5.36
N ARG A 63 3.04 12.56 -6.06
CA ARG A 63 2.76 13.86 -5.43
C ARG A 63 1.73 13.74 -4.30
N GLY A 64 0.66 12.99 -4.55
CA GLY A 64 -0.38 12.72 -3.56
C GLY A 64 0.14 11.95 -2.34
N VAL A 65 1.07 11.02 -2.56
CA VAL A 65 1.73 10.23 -1.51
C VAL A 65 2.48 11.17 -0.57
N PHE A 66 3.41 11.98 -1.08
CA PHE A 66 4.25 12.85 -0.25
C PHE A 66 3.47 13.99 0.40
N LYS A 67 2.47 14.58 -0.28
CA LYS A 67 1.57 15.58 0.32
C LYS A 67 0.76 15.03 1.49
N THR A 68 0.44 13.74 1.45
CA THR A 68 -0.28 13.07 2.53
C THR A 68 0.69 12.60 3.63
N LEU A 69 1.89 12.18 3.26
CA LEU A 69 2.94 11.74 4.18
C LEU A 69 3.39 12.85 5.13
N GLN A 70 3.36 14.12 4.71
CA GLN A 70 3.62 15.26 5.62
C GLN A 70 2.63 15.34 6.80
N LYS A 71 1.45 14.72 6.66
CA LYS A 71 0.37 14.77 7.64
C LYS A 71 0.32 13.52 8.53
N THR A 72 1.19 12.53 8.33
CA THR A 72 1.21 11.32 9.16
C THR A 72 1.88 11.58 10.51
N PRO A 73 1.63 10.73 11.52
CA PRO A 73 2.32 10.87 12.81
C PRO A 73 3.83 10.70 12.63
N LYS A 74 4.59 11.44 13.42
CA LYS A 74 6.06 11.44 13.38
C LYS A 74 6.56 10.54 14.50
N PHE A 75 6.75 9.26 14.20
CA PHE A 75 7.38 8.34 15.13
C PHE A 75 8.91 8.43 15.01
N ASN A 76 9.58 8.38 16.17
CA ASN A 76 11.04 8.45 16.22
C ASN A 76 11.69 7.13 15.76
N LYS A 77 11.03 5.99 16.05
CA LYS A 77 11.52 4.67 15.67
C LYS A 77 10.51 3.91 14.84
N GLY A 78 10.93 2.72 14.44
CA GLY A 78 10.10 1.76 13.75
C GLY A 78 9.09 1.07 14.63
N LEU A 79 8.12 0.42 14.00
CA LEU A 79 7.21 -0.48 14.69
C LEU A 79 8.03 -1.61 15.35
N TYR A 80 9.00 -2.18 14.64
CA TYR A 80 9.80 -3.31 15.16
C TYR A 80 10.71 -2.92 16.33
N GLU A 81 11.00 -1.63 16.48
CA GLU A 81 11.80 -1.09 17.59
C GLU A 81 10.95 -0.80 18.84
N GLY A 82 9.62 -0.97 18.75
CA GLY A 82 8.69 -0.90 19.88
C GLY A 82 8.41 0.49 20.43
N ASP A 83 8.84 1.55 19.75
CA ASP A 83 8.59 2.93 20.17
C ASP A 83 7.37 3.48 19.42
N LEU A 84 6.33 3.80 20.18
CA LEU A 84 5.06 4.31 19.66
C LEU A 84 4.79 5.74 20.17
N GLU A 85 5.76 6.35 20.87
CA GLU A 85 5.67 7.71 21.37
C GLU A 85 5.74 8.71 20.21
N THR A 86 4.74 9.59 20.16
CA THR A 86 4.62 10.70 19.19
C THR A 86 3.85 11.85 19.85
N ASP A 87 3.99 13.06 19.30
CA ASP A 87 3.20 14.22 19.73
C ASP A 87 1.69 13.89 19.70
N LEU A 88 1.01 14.20 20.81
CA LEU A 88 -0.37 13.77 21.09
C LEU A 88 -1.43 14.62 20.38
N GLU A 89 -1.13 15.88 20.08
CA GLU A 89 -2.10 16.81 19.51
C GLU A 89 -2.44 16.43 18.06
N GLY A 90 -3.73 16.19 17.79
CA GLY A 90 -4.21 15.87 16.45
C GLY A 90 -3.84 14.45 15.96
N PHE A 91 -3.37 13.56 16.84
CA PHE A 91 -2.94 12.21 16.44
C PHE A 91 -4.01 11.43 15.68
N GLY A 92 -5.30 11.56 16.03
CA GLY A 92 -6.38 10.86 15.31
C GLY A 92 -6.48 11.24 13.83
N ASP A 93 -6.30 12.52 13.50
CA ASP A 93 -6.29 12.99 12.10
C ASP A 93 -5.01 12.57 11.37
N ALA A 94 -3.88 12.67 12.04
CA ALA A 94 -2.60 12.21 11.52
C ALA A 94 -2.62 10.70 11.27
N ALA A 95 -3.20 9.92 12.18
CA ALA A 95 -3.31 8.48 12.08
C ALA A 95 -4.15 8.08 10.85
N ARG A 96 -5.24 8.81 10.57
CA ARG A 96 -6.06 8.61 9.35
C ARG A 96 -5.31 8.96 8.06
N ALA A 97 -4.33 9.87 8.11
CA ALA A 97 -3.51 10.21 6.94
C ALA A 97 -2.66 9.01 6.47
N GLN A 98 -2.24 8.11 7.37
CA GLN A 98 -1.48 6.91 7.00
C GLN A 98 -2.24 6.04 5.98
N GLY A 99 -3.53 5.79 6.20
CA GLY A 99 -4.33 5.00 5.27
C GLY A 99 -4.41 5.65 3.88
N LYS A 100 -4.50 6.98 3.85
CA LYS A 100 -4.50 7.77 2.61
C LYS A 100 -3.16 7.72 1.87
N VAL A 101 -2.03 7.66 2.59
CA VAL A 101 -0.70 7.45 1.98
C VAL A 101 -0.66 6.12 1.25
N VAL A 102 -1.04 5.02 1.92
CA VAL A 102 -1.01 3.68 1.30
C VAL A 102 -1.96 3.61 0.11
N TYR A 103 -3.16 4.19 0.23
CA TYR A 103 -4.11 4.28 -0.89
C TYR A 103 -3.51 5.03 -2.09
N ALA A 104 -2.94 6.23 -1.89
CA ALA A 104 -2.34 7.01 -2.96
C ALA A 104 -1.18 6.28 -3.63
N LEU A 105 -0.35 5.60 -2.83
CA LEU A 105 0.78 4.83 -3.34
C LEU A 105 0.33 3.65 -4.21
N LEU A 106 -0.64 2.87 -3.72
CA LEU A 106 -1.19 1.74 -4.46
C LEU A 106 -1.97 2.16 -5.71
N GLU A 107 -2.64 3.31 -5.67
CA GLU A 107 -3.36 3.87 -6.82
C GLU A 107 -2.37 4.27 -7.92
N ASP A 108 -1.30 5.00 -7.57
CA ASP A 108 -0.25 5.38 -8.53
C ASP A 108 0.45 4.14 -9.11
N ILE A 109 0.72 3.11 -8.28
CA ILE A 109 1.25 1.81 -8.76
C ILE A 109 0.26 1.14 -9.72
N SER A 110 -1.02 1.06 -9.35
CA SER A 110 -2.04 0.38 -10.16
C SER A 110 -2.24 1.07 -11.51
N GLN A 111 -2.26 2.40 -11.52
CA GLN A 111 -2.36 3.19 -12.76
C GLN A 111 -1.13 3.01 -13.65
N ALA A 112 0.06 2.90 -13.06
CA ALA A 112 1.29 2.80 -13.83
C ALA A 112 1.57 1.36 -14.34
N LEU A 113 1.08 0.33 -13.64
CA LEU A 113 1.16 -1.06 -14.10
C LEU A 113 0.03 -1.42 -15.08
N ASP A 114 -1.17 -0.86 -14.89
CA ASP A 114 -2.39 -1.11 -15.66
C ASP A 114 -2.69 -2.60 -15.93
N ILE A 115 -2.37 -3.47 -14.97
CA ILE A 115 -2.61 -4.92 -15.10
C ILE A 115 -4.10 -5.21 -15.02
N ARG A 116 -4.65 -5.73 -16.11
CA ARG A 116 -6.03 -6.18 -16.25
C ARG A 116 -6.04 -7.60 -16.78
N ARG A 117 -7.02 -8.38 -16.37
CA ARG A 117 -7.20 -9.76 -16.82
C ARG A 117 -8.60 -9.92 -17.40
N GLU A 118 -8.65 -10.49 -18.59
CA GLU A 118 -9.91 -10.79 -19.27
C GLU A 118 -10.65 -11.88 -18.50
N ALA A 119 -11.96 -11.73 -18.43
CA ALA A 119 -12.86 -12.72 -17.85
C ALA A 119 -13.49 -13.55 -18.96
N ASN A 120 -14.52 -13.01 -19.62
CA ASN A 120 -15.27 -13.72 -20.66
C ASN A 120 -15.05 -13.18 -22.08
N ASP A 121 -14.65 -11.92 -22.21
CA ASP A 121 -14.52 -11.16 -23.46
C ASP A 121 -13.63 -9.93 -23.17
N GLU A 122 -13.06 -9.28 -24.19
CA GLU A 122 -12.18 -8.10 -24.05
C GLU A 122 -12.85 -6.95 -23.29
N ARG A 123 -14.19 -6.90 -23.34
CA ARG A 123 -15.00 -5.91 -22.62
C ARG A 123 -15.16 -6.23 -21.14
N TYR A 124 -14.99 -7.49 -20.73
CA TYR A 124 -15.15 -7.94 -19.36
C TYR A 124 -13.81 -8.29 -18.75
N TYR A 125 -13.34 -7.46 -17.83
CA TYR A 125 -12.04 -7.65 -17.19
C TYR A 125 -12.11 -7.44 -15.68
N PHE A 126 -11.12 -7.99 -14.98
CA PHE A 126 -10.89 -7.74 -13.57
C PHE A 126 -9.49 -7.20 -13.32
N HIS A 127 -9.37 -6.42 -12.25
CA HIS A 127 -8.12 -5.79 -11.82
C HIS A 127 -8.12 -5.58 -10.31
N LEU A 128 -6.93 -5.38 -9.74
CA LEU A 128 -6.80 -4.95 -8.35
C LEU A 128 -7.06 -3.46 -8.24
N ARG A 129 -7.74 -3.06 -7.16
CA ARG A 129 -7.98 -1.66 -6.85
C ARG A 129 -7.89 -1.39 -5.35
N PRO A 130 -7.10 -0.40 -4.91
CA PRO A 130 -7.09 0.01 -3.52
C PRO A 130 -8.38 0.76 -3.16
N ARG A 131 -8.84 0.60 -1.91
CA ARG A 131 -10.01 1.31 -1.37
C ARG A 131 -9.72 1.76 0.06
N LEU A 132 -10.07 3.01 0.36
CA LEU A 132 -10.16 3.51 1.74
C LEU A 132 -11.47 3.01 2.33
N PHE A 133 -11.39 1.91 3.06
CA PHE A 133 -12.56 1.22 3.60
C PHE A 133 -12.24 0.76 5.02
N ASN A 134 -12.94 1.34 5.99
CA ASN A 134 -12.77 1.00 7.39
C ASN A 134 -13.78 -0.07 7.76
N MET A 135 -13.29 -1.28 7.98
CA MET A 135 -14.12 -2.42 8.37
C MET A 135 -13.45 -3.19 9.49
N GLN A 136 -14.25 -3.56 10.49
CA GLN A 136 -13.91 -4.57 11.48
C GLN A 136 -14.34 -5.92 10.92
N LEU A 137 -13.36 -6.80 10.73
CA LEU A 137 -13.57 -8.10 10.11
C LEU A 137 -13.84 -9.14 11.19
N GLU A 138 -14.48 -10.24 10.80
CA GLU A 138 -14.52 -11.43 11.65
C GLU A 138 -13.36 -12.37 11.31
N TYR A 139 -12.96 -13.20 12.27
CA TYR A 139 -11.96 -14.25 12.09
C TYR A 139 -12.25 -15.40 13.04
N TRP A 140 -11.67 -16.55 12.73
CA TRP A 140 -11.90 -17.77 13.48
C TRP A 140 -10.56 -18.35 13.94
N THR A 141 -10.57 -19.01 15.10
CA THR A 141 -9.37 -19.62 15.73
C THR A 141 -9.45 -21.14 15.85
N GLY A 142 -10.55 -21.73 15.38
CA GLY A 142 -10.82 -23.15 15.47
C GLY A 142 -12.25 -23.48 15.08
N HIS A 143 -12.64 -24.73 15.33
CA HIS A 143 -13.99 -25.21 15.05
C HIS A 143 -15.05 -24.46 15.88
N TYR A 144 -15.92 -23.70 15.21
CA TYR A 144 -16.93 -22.80 15.80
C TYR A 144 -16.41 -21.68 16.73
N GLU A 145 -15.10 -21.45 16.79
CA GLU A 145 -14.53 -20.35 17.57
C GLU A 145 -14.46 -19.08 16.72
N ARG A 146 -15.48 -18.22 16.83
CA ARG A 146 -15.62 -16.99 16.03
C ARG A 146 -15.38 -15.74 16.86
N HIS A 147 -14.63 -14.79 16.29
CA HIS A 147 -14.26 -13.54 16.93
C HIS A 147 -14.50 -12.33 16.03
N LYS A 148 -14.79 -11.18 16.63
CA LYS A 148 -15.07 -9.90 15.94
C LYS A 148 -14.31 -8.71 16.53
N ASP A 149 -13.23 -8.99 17.24
CA ASP A 149 -12.39 -8.00 17.93
C ASP A 149 -11.12 -7.65 17.12
N THR A 150 -11.20 -7.70 15.78
CA THR A 150 -10.11 -7.20 14.93
C THR A 150 -10.01 -5.69 15.08
N PRO A 151 -8.83 -5.09 14.89
CA PRO A 151 -8.76 -3.66 14.63
C PRO A 151 -9.51 -3.32 13.33
N TYR A 152 -9.90 -2.05 13.18
CA TYR A 152 -10.40 -1.56 11.91
C TYR A 152 -9.29 -1.56 10.88
N THR A 153 -9.60 -2.03 9.67
CA THR A 153 -8.76 -1.80 8.50
C THR A 153 -8.69 -0.30 8.18
N ALA A 154 -7.54 0.18 7.71
CA ALA A 154 -7.40 1.53 7.18
C ALA A 154 -7.79 1.61 5.68
N GLY A 155 -7.87 0.44 5.05
CA GLY A 155 -8.20 0.24 3.66
C GLY A 155 -8.04 -1.23 3.28
N VAL A 156 -8.36 -1.54 2.04
CA VAL A 156 -8.27 -2.88 1.47
C VAL A 156 -7.93 -2.80 0.00
N VAL A 157 -7.08 -3.71 -0.49
CA VAL A 157 -6.93 -3.97 -1.93
C VAL A 157 -7.99 -4.99 -2.32
N CYS A 158 -8.86 -4.61 -3.26
CA CYS A 158 -9.98 -5.41 -3.71
C CYS A 158 -9.78 -5.88 -5.15
N LEU A 159 -10.40 -7.01 -5.49
CA LEU A 159 -10.65 -7.39 -6.87
C LEU A 159 -11.94 -6.73 -7.36
N GLU A 160 -11.89 -6.03 -8.49
CA GLU A 160 -13.04 -5.36 -9.11
C GLU A 160 -13.23 -5.87 -10.54
N PHE A 161 -14.47 -6.21 -10.89
CA PHE A 161 -14.88 -6.67 -12.22
C PHE A 161 -15.60 -5.55 -12.98
N LYS A 162 -15.32 -5.40 -14.28
CA LYS A 162 -15.96 -4.42 -15.16
C LYS A 162 -16.40 -5.05 -16.49
N PRO A 163 -17.49 -4.56 -17.12
CA PRO A 163 -18.53 -3.70 -16.55
C PRO A 163 -19.49 -4.52 -15.65
N GLY A 164 -20.07 -3.88 -14.63
CA GLY A 164 -21.34 -4.35 -14.06
C GLY A 164 -21.31 -5.40 -12.94
N GLN A 165 -20.17 -5.71 -12.34
CA GLN A 165 -20.16 -6.42 -11.05
C GLN A 165 -19.66 -5.49 -9.95
N HIS A 166 -20.59 -4.94 -9.16
CA HIS A 166 -20.29 -4.26 -7.89
C HIS A 166 -19.77 -5.23 -6.81
N LEU A 167 -19.47 -6.48 -7.18
CA LEU A 167 -19.02 -7.52 -6.28
C LEU A 167 -17.52 -7.34 -6.03
N MET A 168 -17.23 -6.53 -5.02
CA MET A 168 -15.86 -6.30 -4.55
C MET A 168 -15.42 -7.45 -3.66
N ARG A 169 -14.24 -8.00 -3.94
CA ARG A 169 -13.66 -9.05 -3.11
C ARG A 169 -12.39 -8.52 -2.44
N ALA A 170 -12.42 -8.42 -1.12
CA ALA A 170 -11.29 -7.97 -0.32
C ALA A 170 -10.15 -8.99 -0.39
N ILE A 171 -8.98 -8.59 -0.91
CA ILE A 171 -7.81 -9.48 -1.03
C ILE A 171 -6.77 -9.13 0.02
N VAL A 172 -6.28 -7.88 0.09
CA VAL A 172 -5.18 -7.51 0.99
C VAL A 172 -5.65 -6.42 1.96
N PRO A 173 -5.83 -6.71 3.26
CA PRO A 173 -6.09 -5.67 4.25
C PRO A 173 -4.92 -4.68 4.39
N ILE A 174 -5.26 -3.45 4.75
CA ILE A 174 -4.29 -2.40 5.10
C ILE A 174 -4.45 -2.07 6.59
N SER A 175 -3.33 -2.09 7.32
CA SER A 175 -3.26 -1.74 8.73
C SER A 175 -2.41 -0.49 8.92
N THR A 176 -2.82 0.39 9.83
CA THR A 176 -2.04 1.55 10.24
C THR A 176 -1.97 1.64 11.75
N THR A 177 -0.99 2.36 12.28
CA THR A 177 -0.96 2.63 13.73
C THR A 177 -2.02 3.66 14.07
N THR A 178 -3.06 3.22 14.78
CA THR A 178 -4.21 4.05 15.18
C THR A 178 -4.17 4.50 16.64
N ASP A 179 -3.21 3.99 17.42
CA ASP A 179 -3.06 4.27 18.84
C ASP A 179 -1.58 4.48 19.17
N HIS A 180 -1.26 5.65 19.72
CA HIS A 180 0.08 6.07 20.15
C HIS A 180 0.52 5.37 21.45
N SER A 181 -0.42 4.81 22.21
CA SER A 181 -0.14 4.12 23.47
C SER A 181 -0.11 2.59 23.35
N SER A 182 -0.38 2.06 22.14
CA SER A 182 -0.37 0.61 21.92
C SER A 182 1.03 0.04 22.17
N SER A 183 1.15 -1.23 22.56
CA SER A 183 2.44 -1.93 22.60
C SER A 183 2.71 -2.60 21.25
N LEU A 184 3.98 -2.95 21.00
CA LEU A 184 4.34 -3.79 19.84
C LEU A 184 3.52 -5.08 19.81
N GLU A 185 3.38 -5.75 20.96
CA GLU A 185 2.59 -6.98 21.10
C GLU A 185 1.13 -6.78 20.69
N SER A 186 0.49 -5.72 21.18
CA SER A 186 -0.90 -5.39 20.84
C SER A 186 -1.05 -5.07 19.34
N SER A 187 -0.10 -4.32 18.78
CA SER A 187 -0.08 -3.98 17.36
C SER A 187 0.07 -5.22 16.48
N LEU A 188 0.95 -6.15 16.83
CA LEU A 188 1.15 -7.41 16.11
C LEU A 188 -0.03 -8.36 16.28
N ALA A 189 -0.63 -8.43 17.47
CA ALA A 189 -1.85 -9.18 17.70
C ALA A 189 -2.98 -8.68 16.79
N GLY A 190 -3.18 -7.36 16.70
CA GLY A 190 -4.13 -6.76 15.78
C GLY A 190 -3.87 -7.10 14.31
N LYS A 191 -2.60 -7.08 13.88
CA LYS A 191 -2.20 -7.48 12.52
C LYS A 191 -2.45 -8.97 12.25
N PHE A 192 -2.18 -9.83 13.23
CA PHE A 192 -2.46 -11.27 13.10
C PHE A 192 -3.97 -11.55 13.00
N LYS A 193 -4.81 -10.84 13.77
CA LYS A 193 -6.27 -10.90 13.64
C LYS A 193 -6.74 -10.54 12.22
N LEU A 194 -6.17 -9.50 11.60
CA LEU A 194 -6.48 -9.14 10.21
C LEU A 194 -6.04 -10.21 9.20
N LEU A 195 -4.87 -10.84 9.40
CA LEU A 195 -4.42 -11.96 8.57
C LEU A 195 -5.37 -13.17 8.70
N LEU A 196 -5.84 -13.49 9.91
CA LEU A 196 -6.84 -14.54 10.14
C LEU A 196 -8.18 -14.20 9.47
N SER A 197 -8.60 -12.93 9.48
CA SER A 197 -9.79 -12.49 8.75
C SER A 197 -9.68 -12.68 7.24
N GLN A 198 -8.52 -12.32 6.65
CA GLN A 198 -8.29 -12.57 5.24
C GLN A 198 -8.29 -14.08 4.93
N PHE A 199 -7.69 -14.90 5.79
CA PHE A 199 -7.71 -16.34 5.65
C PHE A 199 -9.14 -16.88 5.66
N LEU A 200 -9.97 -16.41 6.59
CA LEU A 200 -11.39 -16.78 6.65
C LEU A 200 -12.14 -16.42 5.37
N LEU A 201 -11.93 -15.22 4.82
CA LEU A 201 -12.52 -14.79 3.54
C LEU A 201 -12.10 -15.71 2.38
N ASN A 202 -10.83 -16.13 2.35
CA ASN A 202 -10.32 -17.07 1.34
C ASN A 202 -11.00 -18.43 1.45
N ILE A 203 -11.09 -19.00 2.66
CA ILE A 203 -11.70 -20.32 2.87
C ILE A 203 -13.20 -20.31 2.58
N HIS A 204 -13.91 -19.27 3.00
CA HIS A 204 -15.31 -19.09 2.64
C HIS A 204 -15.53 -19.02 1.14
N ARG A 205 -14.55 -18.53 0.36
CA ARG A 205 -14.68 -18.49 -1.08
C ARG A 205 -14.47 -19.86 -1.73
N LEU A 206 -13.50 -20.63 -1.25
CA LEU A 206 -13.12 -21.92 -1.83
C LEU A 206 -14.11 -23.05 -1.55
N HIS A 207 -14.95 -22.92 -0.51
CA HIS A 207 -15.90 -23.97 -0.09
C HIS A 207 -15.28 -25.38 -0.04
N PRO A 208 -14.16 -25.57 0.68
CA PRO A 208 -13.47 -26.85 0.72
C PRO A 208 -14.40 -27.97 1.23
N PRO A 209 -14.26 -29.20 0.68
CA PRO A 209 -15.13 -30.31 1.05
C PRO A 209 -14.82 -30.81 2.48
N GLY A 210 -15.79 -30.62 3.39
CA GLY A 210 -15.63 -30.98 4.80
C GLY A 210 -14.50 -30.18 5.45
N ASP A 211 -13.63 -30.86 6.18
CA ASP A 211 -12.53 -30.22 6.94
C ASP A 211 -11.22 -30.15 6.15
N LYS A 212 -11.24 -30.30 4.82
CA LYS A 212 -10.02 -30.38 3.98
C LYS A 212 -9.66 -29.02 3.39
N PHE A 213 -9.07 -28.17 4.21
CA PHE A 213 -8.61 -26.86 3.77
C PHE A 213 -7.33 -26.97 2.94
N PRO A 214 -7.24 -26.26 1.80
CA PRO A 214 -6.00 -26.17 1.04
C PRO A 214 -5.00 -25.26 1.74
N ASP A 215 -3.73 -25.37 1.32
CA ASP A 215 -2.69 -24.42 1.68
C ASP A 215 -3.09 -23.00 1.25
N GLN A 216 -2.97 -22.04 2.17
CA GLN A 216 -3.29 -20.64 1.93
C GLN A 216 -2.15 -19.72 2.34
N GLU A 217 -2.00 -18.64 1.60
CA GLU A 217 -1.21 -17.49 2.00
C GLU A 217 -2.09 -16.24 2.07
N VAL A 218 -1.72 -15.36 2.98
CA VAL A 218 -2.43 -14.11 3.24
C VAL A 218 -1.42 -12.99 3.38
N PHE A 219 -1.82 -11.77 3.06
CA PHE A 219 -0.93 -10.61 2.96
C PHE A 219 -1.54 -9.43 3.69
N LEU A 220 -0.71 -8.65 4.38
CA LEU A 220 -1.13 -7.42 5.04
C LEU A 220 -0.14 -6.32 4.70
N ILE A 221 -0.64 -5.17 4.26
CA ILE A 221 0.18 -3.98 4.07
C ILE A 221 0.02 -3.11 5.31
N GLY A 222 1.12 -2.76 5.93
CA GLY A 222 1.17 -1.93 7.12
C GLY A 222 1.89 -0.62 6.89
N LEU A 223 1.40 0.45 7.53
CA LEU A 223 2.12 1.73 7.61
C LEU A 223 2.18 2.19 9.07
N HIS A 224 3.39 2.50 9.52
CA HIS A 224 3.67 3.06 10.84
C HIS A 224 4.41 4.40 10.67
N GLY A 225 3.67 5.50 10.77
CA GLY A 225 4.14 6.84 10.40
C GLY A 225 4.49 6.91 8.92
N SER A 226 5.79 6.98 8.63
CA SER A 226 6.33 6.91 7.26
C SER A 226 6.91 5.55 6.89
N ARG A 227 6.94 4.58 7.81
CA ARG A 227 7.58 3.28 7.58
C ARG A 227 6.56 2.24 7.11
N LEU A 228 6.68 1.84 5.85
CA LEU A 228 5.85 0.81 5.23
C LEU A 228 6.44 -0.57 5.52
N HIS A 229 5.58 -1.56 5.73
CA HIS A 229 5.98 -2.96 5.86
C HIS A 229 4.91 -3.87 5.27
N VAL A 230 5.32 -5.05 4.80
CA VAL A 230 4.42 -6.07 4.27
C VAL A 230 4.57 -7.33 5.13
N PHE A 231 3.44 -7.95 5.48
CA PHE A 231 3.42 -9.25 6.13
C PHE A 231 2.83 -10.31 5.21
N ARG A 232 3.40 -11.52 5.25
CA ARG A 232 2.86 -12.73 4.65
C ARG A 232 2.57 -13.75 5.75
N GLY A 233 1.32 -14.13 5.90
CA GLY A 233 0.90 -15.24 6.76
C GLY A 233 0.89 -16.55 5.98
N ILE A 234 1.47 -17.60 6.56
CA ILE A 234 1.54 -18.94 5.99
C ILE A 234 0.56 -19.85 6.73
N PHE A 235 -0.46 -20.35 6.03
CA PHE A 235 -1.52 -21.19 6.58
C PHE A 235 -1.55 -22.54 5.87
N PRO A 236 -0.76 -23.53 6.34
CA PRO A 236 -0.74 -24.86 5.76
C PRO A 236 -2.09 -25.55 5.94
N GLY A 237 -2.60 -26.11 4.86
CA GLY A 237 -3.90 -26.77 4.77
C GLY A 237 -4.02 -27.91 5.78
N HIS A 238 -2.97 -28.71 5.98
CA HIS A 238 -2.99 -29.79 6.98
C HIS A 238 -3.19 -29.27 8.42
N LYS A 239 -2.56 -28.16 8.79
CA LYS A 239 -2.73 -27.55 10.14
C LYS A 239 -4.11 -26.95 10.31
N THR A 240 -4.53 -26.15 9.33
CA THR A 240 -5.83 -25.46 9.40
C THR A 240 -6.99 -26.44 9.35
N SER A 241 -6.89 -27.50 8.52
CA SER A 241 -7.83 -28.63 8.48
C SER A 241 -7.98 -29.31 9.85
N ARG A 242 -6.87 -29.63 10.51
CA ARG A 242 -6.89 -30.26 11.84
C ARG A 242 -7.58 -29.37 12.87
N LEU A 243 -7.19 -28.10 12.92
CA LEU A 243 -7.76 -27.11 13.83
C LEU A 243 -9.27 -26.92 13.64
N TRP A 244 -9.75 -26.98 12.39
CA TRP A 244 -11.16 -26.79 12.06
C TRP A 244 -12.02 -28.06 12.10
N SER A 245 -11.42 -29.24 12.01
CA SER A 245 -12.17 -30.50 12.15
C SER A 245 -12.72 -30.74 13.55
N GLY A 246 -12.26 -29.97 14.55
CA GLY A 246 -12.64 -30.15 15.96
C GLY A 246 -12.18 -31.47 16.59
N ARG A 247 -11.48 -32.33 15.83
CA ARG A 247 -11.00 -33.64 16.28
C ARG A 247 -9.77 -33.56 17.20
N HIS A 248 -9.15 -32.38 17.31
CA HIS A 248 -8.07 -32.07 18.26
C HIS A 248 -8.49 -30.91 19.18
N ASN A 249 -9.48 -31.14 20.04
CA ASN A 249 -9.49 -30.50 21.36
C ASN A 249 -8.62 -31.36 22.29
N PRO A 250 -7.59 -30.82 22.95
CA PRO A 250 -6.69 -31.65 23.73
C PRO A 250 -7.41 -32.15 24.99
N ALA A 251 -7.87 -33.40 24.96
CA ALA A 251 -7.73 -34.24 26.13
C ALA A 251 -6.26 -34.67 26.17
N SER A 252 -5.62 -34.51 27.33
CA SER A 252 -4.29 -35.01 27.62
C SER A 252 -4.16 -36.48 27.25
N SER A 253 -3.50 -36.81 26.14
CA SER A 253 -2.86 -38.11 25.94
C SER A 253 -1.84 -38.00 24.83
N GLU A 254 -0.62 -38.43 25.16
CA GLU A 254 0.37 -38.91 24.22
C GLU A 254 -0.27 -39.96 23.30
N GLU A 255 -0.01 -39.89 22.00
CA GLU A 255 0.68 -40.93 21.24
C GLU A 255 0.58 -40.66 19.73
N SER A 256 1.62 -41.13 19.07
CA SER A 256 1.91 -41.17 17.65
C SER A 256 0.72 -41.42 16.71
N ASP A 257 0.75 -40.77 15.54
CA ASP A 257 0.67 -41.52 14.28
C ASP A 257 1.18 -40.70 13.09
N ALA A 258 2.35 -41.13 12.60
CA ALA A 258 2.86 -40.75 11.29
C ALA A 258 2.07 -41.52 10.23
N SER A 259 1.27 -40.83 9.42
CA SER A 259 0.69 -41.44 8.21
C SER A 259 0.70 -40.52 7.00
N SER A 260 1.46 -41.00 6.01
CA SER A 260 1.33 -40.84 4.56
C SER A 260 1.10 -39.44 3.99
N VAL A 261 2.19 -38.82 3.54
CA VAL A 261 2.17 -37.87 2.42
C VAL A 261 1.65 -38.63 1.18
N LYS A 262 0.43 -38.31 0.73
CA LYS A 262 -0.03 -38.70 -0.60
C LYS A 262 0.47 -37.66 -1.59
N GLU A 263 1.33 -38.10 -2.50
CA GLU A 263 1.74 -37.34 -3.68
C GLU A 263 0.52 -36.95 -4.52
N PRO A 264 0.46 -35.74 -5.09
CA PRO A 264 -0.55 -35.40 -6.10
C PRO A 264 -0.26 -36.13 -7.41
N ALA A 265 -1.34 -36.54 -8.09
CA ALA A 265 -1.32 -37.26 -9.35
C ALA A 265 -0.56 -36.52 -10.45
N LYS A 266 0.25 -37.27 -11.22
CA LYS A 266 0.96 -36.81 -12.42
C LYS A 266 -0.05 -36.41 -13.51
N PRO A 267 0.05 -35.21 -14.13
CA PRO A 267 -0.54 -35.01 -15.44
C PRO A 267 0.33 -35.74 -16.49
N ALA A 268 -0.35 -36.49 -17.35
CA ALA A 268 0.22 -37.03 -18.57
C ALA A 268 0.23 -35.91 -19.60
N ASP A 269 1.37 -35.25 -19.78
CA ASP A 269 1.78 -34.79 -21.10
C ASP A 269 3.31 -34.64 -21.13
N GLN A 270 3.93 -35.29 -22.11
CA GLN A 270 5.37 -35.24 -22.33
C GLN A 270 5.69 -34.04 -23.21
N ASP A 271 5.82 -32.86 -22.60
CA ASP A 271 6.51 -31.75 -23.25
C ASP A 271 7.52 -31.09 -22.29
N ARG A 272 8.79 -31.19 -22.68
CA ARG A 272 10.01 -30.57 -22.11
C ARG A 272 9.94 -30.17 -20.63
N PHE A 273 10.23 -31.13 -19.75
CA PHE A 273 10.31 -31.00 -18.29
C PHE A 273 11.28 -29.89 -17.76
N TYR A 274 12.17 -29.35 -18.61
CA TYR A 274 13.20 -28.36 -18.24
C TYR A 274 12.99 -26.97 -18.87
N THR A 275 11.75 -26.52 -19.06
CA THR A 275 11.52 -25.10 -19.37
C THR A 275 11.80 -24.23 -18.13
N LYS A 276 12.32 -23.01 -18.33
CA LYS A 276 12.62 -22.03 -17.26
C LYS A 276 11.43 -21.86 -16.31
N HIS A 277 10.22 -21.80 -16.87
CA HIS A 277 8.97 -21.65 -16.13
C HIS A 277 8.61 -22.88 -15.27
N ASN A 278 8.81 -24.11 -15.78
CA ASN A 278 8.59 -25.33 -14.99
C ASN A 278 9.57 -25.45 -13.81
N ILE A 279 10.82 -25.03 -14.01
CA ILE A 279 11.82 -24.93 -12.95
C ILE A 279 11.38 -23.89 -11.91
N GLU A 280 10.87 -22.73 -12.33
CA GLU A 280 10.37 -21.71 -11.42
C GLU A 280 9.14 -22.17 -10.62
N ARG A 281 8.20 -22.89 -11.23
CA ARG A 281 7.09 -23.53 -10.50
C ARG A 281 7.58 -24.53 -9.47
N PHE A 282 8.56 -25.36 -9.84
CA PHE A 282 9.18 -26.32 -8.92
C PHE A 282 9.87 -25.60 -7.75
N LEU A 283 10.63 -24.53 -8.03
CA LEU A 283 11.29 -23.72 -7.00
C LEU A 283 10.28 -23.08 -6.04
N GLN A 284 9.18 -22.53 -6.55
CA GLN A 284 8.09 -22.00 -5.71
C GLN A 284 7.46 -23.07 -4.82
N HIS A 285 7.34 -24.31 -5.31
CA HIS A 285 6.85 -25.43 -4.51
C HIS A 285 7.84 -25.82 -3.41
N VAL A 286 9.14 -25.93 -3.73
CA VAL A 286 10.20 -26.22 -2.76
C VAL A 286 10.29 -25.11 -1.71
N GLU A 287 10.19 -23.84 -2.12
CA GLU A 287 10.19 -22.71 -1.21
C GLU A 287 9.00 -22.76 -0.25
N TRP A 288 7.81 -23.09 -0.76
CA TRP A 288 6.65 -23.30 0.10
C TRP A 288 6.85 -24.43 1.10
N GLN A 289 7.38 -25.57 0.67
CA GLN A 289 7.69 -26.68 1.57
C GLN A 289 8.69 -26.22 2.64
N ARG A 290 9.74 -25.47 2.26
CA ARG A 290 10.68 -24.86 3.20
C ARG A 290 9.96 -23.96 4.20
N LEU A 291 9.13 -23.03 3.74
CA LEU A 291 8.44 -22.08 4.63
C LEU A 291 7.41 -22.74 5.54
N SER A 292 6.75 -23.80 5.07
CA SER A 292 5.74 -24.55 5.83
C SER A 292 6.34 -25.57 6.80
N THR A 293 7.57 -26.06 6.56
CA THR A 293 8.20 -27.14 7.35
C THR A 293 9.51 -26.76 8.06
N CYS A 294 10.15 -25.60 7.79
CA CYS A 294 11.44 -25.22 8.40
C CYS A 294 11.33 -24.88 9.88
N ASP A 295 11.39 -25.88 10.75
CA ASP A 295 11.60 -25.90 12.21
C ASP A 295 10.75 -27.11 12.62
N ASN A 296 11.34 -28.23 13.04
CA ASN A 296 10.63 -29.45 13.49
C ASN A 296 9.28 -29.10 14.14
N GLU A 297 8.19 -29.49 13.48
CA GLU A 297 6.78 -29.05 13.67
C GLU A 297 6.52 -28.13 14.88
N PRO A 298 6.47 -26.79 14.73
CA PRO A 298 5.90 -25.95 15.78
C PRO A 298 4.42 -26.33 15.88
N GLY A 299 3.91 -26.47 17.11
CA GLY A 299 2.60 -27.11 17.39
C GLY A 299 1.43 -26.68 16.51
N GLU A 300 0.37 -27.49 16.50
CA GLU A 300 -0.76 -27.37 15.55
C GLU A 300 -1.45 -25.99 15.57
N ARG A 301 -1.35 -25.25 16.69
CA ARG A 301 -1.89 -23.91 16.89
C ARG A 301 -0.89 -22.78 16.63
N VAL A 302 0.27 -23.07 16.05
CA VAL A 302 1.34 -22.10 15.75
C VAL A 302 1.46 -21.84 14.26
N PHE A 303 1.28 -20.59 13.86
CA PHE A 303 1.38 -20.09 12.49
C PHE A 303 2.56 -19.15 12.33
N ARG A 304 3.08 -19.05 11.09
CA ARG A 304 4.20 -18.16 10.76
C ARG A 304 3.70 -16.91 10.06
N VAL A 305 4.28 -15.79 10.47
CA VAL A 305 4.06 -14.50 9.81
C VAL A 305 5.43 -13.91 9.47
N LEU A 306 5.70 -13.77 8.17
CA LEU A 306 6.93 -13.21 7.65
C LEU A 306 6.71 -11.72 7.45
N GLY A 307 7.51 -10.88 8.09
CA GLY A 307 7.53 -9.44 7.90
C GLY A 307 8.72 -9.01 7.05
N SER A 308 8.49 -8.10 6.11
CA SER A 308 9.56 -7.43 5.38
C SER A 308 10.44 -6.61 6.33
N GLN A 309 11.50 -6.00 5.82
CA GLN A 309 12.08 -4.83 6.47
C GLN A 309 11.07 -3.65 6.48
N GLU A 310 11.37 -2.64 7.30
CA GLU A 310 10.62 -1.40 7.32
C GLU A 310 11.18 -0.40 6.29
N TYR A 311 10.34 0.01 5.35
CA TYR A 311 10.69 0.94 4.29
C TYR A 311 10.29 2.36 4.68
N ASP A 312 11.25 3.21 5.05
CA ASP A 312 10.96 4.64 5.25
C ASP A 312 10.69 5.31 3.90
N LEU A 313 9.44 5.75 3.69
CA LEU A 313 9.01 6.39 2.45
C LEU A 313 9.66 7.77 2.23
N TRP A 314 10.26 8.38 3.26
CA TRP A 314 11.07 9.60 3.12
C TRP A 314 12.49 9.32 2.64
N CYS A 315 12.95 8.07 2.63
CA CYS A 315 14.27 7.70 2.14
C CYS A 315 14.19 7.23 0.68
N PRO A 316 15.08 7.64 -0.24
CA PRO A 316 15.08 7.14 -1.61
C PRO A 316 15.16 5.61 -1.70
N GLU A 317 16.05 4.99 -0.91
CA GLU A 317 16.22 3.54 -0.87
C GLU A 317 14.99 2.84 -0.25
N GLY A 318 14.45 3.41 0.83
CA GLY A 318 13.24 2.90 1.47
C GLY A 318 12.04 2.96 0.54
N PHE A 319 11.81 4.11 -0.11
CA PHE A 319 10.75 4.28 -1.09
C PHE A 319 10.91 3.35 -2.29
N GLY A 320 12.12 3.22 -2.83
CA GLY A 320 12.43 2.28 -3.93
C GLY A 320 12.15 0.82 -3.54
N GLY A 321 12.54 0.41 -2.33
CA GLY A 321 12.22 -0.91 -1.79
C GLY A 321 10.73 -1.15 -1.60
N ALA A 322 10.01 -0.15 -1.05
CA ALA A 322 8.54 -0.19 -0.90
C ALA A 322 7.83 -0.32 -2.26
N LEU A 323 8.27 0.44 -3.28
CA LEU A 323 7.74 0.30 -4.63
C LEU A 323 8.01 -1.10 -5.18
N ARG A 324 9.25 -1.59 -5.10
CA ARG A 324 9.62 -2.91 -5.62
C ARG A 324 8.75 -4.02 -5.03
N ILE A 325 8.61 -4.07 -3.70
CA ILE A 325 7.84 -5.13 -3.03
C ILE A 325 6.33 -5.02 -3.34
N LEU A 326 5.76 -3.81 -3.38
CA LEU A 326 4.34 -3.63 -3.69
C LEU A 326 4.01 -3.94 -5.14
N VAL A 327 4.87 -3.53 -6.08
CA VAL A 327 4.73 -3.85 -7.51
C VAL A 327 4.82 -5.35 -7.73
N ALA A 328 5.81 -6.01 -7.10
CA ALA A 328 5.95 -7.45 -7.16
C ALA A 328 4.71 -8.15 -6.57
N LEU A 329 4.14 -7.61 -5.50
CA LEU A 329 2.93 -8.17 -4.89
C LEU A 329 1.73 -8.07 -5.84
N VAL A 330 1.52 -6.92 -6.48
CA VAL A 330 0.44 -6.74 -7.46
C VAL A 330 0.60 -7.70 -8.63
N MET A 331 1.81 -7.83 -9.18
CA MET A 331 2.11 -8.77 -10.26
C MET A 331 1.86 -10.22 -9.82
N TYR A 332 2.33 -10.61 -8.63
CA TYR A 332 2.14 -11.94 -8.10
C TYR A 332 0.66 -12.27 -7.87
N LEU A 333 -0.10 -11.37 -7.26
CA LEU A 333 -1.54 -11.57 -7.04
C LEU A 333 -2.32 -11.66 -8.38
N MET A 334 -1.90 -10.93 -9.40
CA MET A 334 -2.52 -10.94 -10.73
C MET A 334 -1.94 -12.00 -11.70
N SER A 335 -1.09 -12.90 -11.20
CA SER A 335 -0.52 -14.01 -11.98
C SER A 335 -1.33 -15.30 -11.93
N GLY A 336 -2.31 -15.39 -11.01
CA GLY A 336 -3.03 -16.65 -10.73
C GLY A 336 -2.26 -17.69 -9.92
N ARG A 337 -0.98 -17.43 -9.59
CA ARG A 337 -0.16 -18.38 -8.81
C ARG A 337 -0.29 -18.22 -7.29
N ALA A 338 -0.83 -17.10 -6.83
CA ALA A 338 -0.99 -16.83 -5.41
C ALA A 338 -1.95 -17.83 -4.75
N ARG A 339 -1.59 -18.39 -3.60
CA ARG A 339 -2.45 -19.28 -2.79
C ARG A 339 -3.46 -18.48 -1.96
N CYS A 340 -4.13 -17.54 -2.59
CA CYS A 340 -5.19 -16.74 -2.00
C CYS A 340 -6.52 -17.22 -2.55
N GLY A 341 -7.37 -17.81 -1.71
CA GLY A 341 -8.61 -18.48 -2.13
C GLY A 341 -9.56 -17.64 -2.98
N ILE A 342 -9.60 -16.32 -2.74
CA ILE A 342 -10.36 -15.40 -3.60
C ILE A 342 -9.82 -15.37 -5.03
N LEU A 343 -8.51 -15.30 -5.19
CA LEU A 343 -7.84 -15.27 -6.48
C LEU A 343 -7.86 -16.64 -7.13
N GLN A 344 -7.66 -17.72 -6.37
CA GLN A 344 -7.75 -19.09 -6.86
C GLN A 344 -9.13 -19.37 -7.49
N ASP A 345 -10.23 -19.01 -6.82
CA ASP A 345 -11.59 -19.15 -7.39
C ASP A 345 -11.80 -18.33 -8.68
N VAL A 346 -11.13 -17.19 -8.82
CA VAL A 346 -11.26 -16.33 -9.99
C VAL A 346 -10.44 -16.86 -11.15
N PHE A 347 -9.17 -17.19 -10.93
CA PHE A 347 -8.29 -17.72 -11.96
C PHE A 347 -8.61 -19.17 -12.35
N GLU A 348 -9.33 -19.92 -11.51
CA GLU A 348 -9.94 -21.20 -11.92
C GLU A 348 -11.07 -20.98 -12.96
N LYS A 349 -11.80 -19.87 -12.84
CA LYS A 349 -12.88 -19.50 -13.78
C LYS A 349 -12.38 -18.80 -15.04
N PHE A 350 -11.32 -18.01 -14.89
CA PHE A 350 -10.69 -17.24 -15.95
C PHE A 350 -9.18 -17.54 -15.95
N PRO A 351 -8.78 -18.71 -16.49
CA PRO A 351 -7.38 -19.10 -16.55
C PRO A 351 -6.54 -18.07 -17.30
N TYR A 352 -5.33 -17.86 -16.82
CA TYR A 352 -4.35 -16.98 -17.43
C TYR A 352 -3.02 -17.70 -17.48
N ASP A 353 -2.47 -17.88 -18.68
CA ASP A 353 -1.15 -18.44 -18.88
C ASP A 353 -0.13 -17.31 -19.06
N GLU A 354 0.84 -17.26 -18.13
CA GLU A 354 1.94 -16.30 -18.14
C GLU A 354 3.02 -16.66 -19.19
N GLU A 355 2.82 -17.74 -19.96
CA GLU A 355 3.74 -18.24 -20.99
C GLU A 355 3.72 -17.38 -22.28
N ASP A 356 2.71 -16.53 -22.45
CA ASP A 356 2.57 -15.63 -23.61
C ASP A 356 3.32 -14.30 -23.46
N GLU A 357 3.96 -14.03 -22.31
CA GLU A 357 4.79 -12.84 -22.13
C GLU A 357 6.25 -13.14 -22.56
N PRO A 358 6.76 -12.56 -23.66
CA PRO A 358 8.15 -12.75 -24.06
C PRO A 358 9.08 -12.12 -23.01
N GLU A 359 9.91 -12.93 -22.34
CA GLU A 359 11.00 -12.43 -21.51
C GLU A 359 12.33 -12.54 -22.27
N SER A 360 12.56 -11.66 -23.25
CA SER A 360 13.87 -11.59 -23.92
C SER A 360 14.85 -10.68 -23.15
N GLU A 361 16.14 -11.03 -23.11
CA GLU A 361 17.20 -10.16 -22.57
C GLU A 361 17.36 -8.85 -23.38
N GLU A 362 16.89 -8.85 -24.63
CA GLU A 362 16.85 -7.67 -25.49
C GLU A 362 15.80 -6.67 -25.02
N GLU A 363 14.60 -7.12 -24.64
CA GLU A 363 13.57 -6.28 -24.01
C GLU A 363 14.05 -5.69 -22.67
N GLU A 364 14.96 -6.34 -21.95
CA GLU A 364 15.54 -5.79 -20.72
C GLU A 364 16.43 -4.57 -20.99
N LYS A 365 17.25 -4.62 -22.05
CA LYS A 365 18.06 -3.46 -22.47
C LYS A 365 17.19 -2.36 -23.03
N ASP A 366 16.18 -2.73 -23.81
CA ASP A 366 15.27 -1.77 -24.45
C ASP A 366 14.36 -1.06 -23.43
N GLY A 367 13.89 -1.79 -22.41
CA GLY A 367 13.11 -1.21 -21.31
C GLY A 367 13.91 -0.20 -20.47
N LYS A 368 15.17 -0.51 -20.12
CA LYS A 368 16.05 0.44 -19.40
C LYS A 368 16.38 1.66 -20.27
N ALA A 369 16.65 1.46 -21.55
CA ALA A 369 16.92 2.56 -22.48
C ALA A 369 15.68 3.46 -22.69
N LYS A 370 14.49 2.87 -22.79
CA LYS A 370 13.22 3.60 -22.89
C LYS A 370 12.94 4.42 -21.64
N LEU A 371 13.15 3.86 -20.45
CA LEU A 371 12.97 4.58 -19.18
C LEU A 371 13.94 5.75 -19.04
N ALA A 372 15.22 5.58 -19.43
CA ALA A 372 16.19 6.66 -19.42
C ALA A 372 15.78 7.80 -20.38
N ARG A 373 15.28 7.45 -21.59
CA ARG A 373 14.73 8.44 -22.53
C ARG A 373 13.52 9.15 -21.96
N GLU A 374 12.58 8.44 -21.35
CA GLU A 374 11.40 9.05 -20.72
C GLU A 374 11.79 9.99 -19.55
N GLU A 375 12.83 9.65 -18.77
CA GLU A 375 13.34 10.53 -17.72
C GLU A 375 14.01 11.78 -18.31
N GLU A 376 14.81 11.64 -19.36
CA GLU A 376 15.43 12.76 -20.09
C GLU A 376 14.37 13.67 -20.73
N GLU A 377 13.35 13.09 -21.38
CA GLU A 377 12.23 13.82 -21.98
C GLU A 377 11.45 14.63 -20.94
N VAL A 378 11.21 14.06 -19.76
CA VAL A 378 10.55 14.79 -18.66
C VAL A 378 11.42 15.94 -18.18
N VAL A 379 12.72 15.73 -18.02
CA VAL A 379 13.66 16.79 -17.61
C VAL A 379 13.73 17.89 -18.66
N GLU A 380 13.71 17.54 -19.95
CA GLU A 380 13.70 18.52 -21.03
C GLU A 380 12.38 19.31 -21.08
N GLN A 381 11.24 18.65 -20.92
CA GLN A 381 9.94 19.31 -20.81
C GLN A 381 9.86 20.23 -19.60
N GLU A 382 10.41 19.83 -18.45
CA GLU A 382 10.52 20.67 -17.26
C GLU A 382 11.33 21.93 -17.56
N ARG A 383 12.49 21.80 -18.23
CA ARG A 383 13.33 22.93 -18.63
C ARG A 383 12.62 23.87 -19.59
N MET A 384 11.93 23.35 -20.61
CA MET A 384 11.17 24.17 -21.55
C MET A 384 10.06 24.96 -20.86
N LEU A 385 9.31 24.32 -19.94
CA LEU A 385 8.26 24.99 -19.17
C LEU A 385 8.84 26.04 -18.21
N GLU A 386 10.02 25.82 -17.65
CA GLU A 386 10.70 26.81 -16.81
C GLU A 386 11.12 28.05 -17.62
N GLU A 387 11.66 27.85 -18.82
CA GLU A 387 12.05 28.93 -19.74
C GLU A 387 10.83 29.73 -20.22
N GLU A 388 9.75 29.05 -20.63
CA GLU A 388 8.49 29.69 -21.01
C GLU A 388 7.89 30.48 -19.85
N ALA A 389 7.89 29.92 -18.64
CA ALA A 389 7.40 30.60 -17.45
C ALA A 389 8.28 31.79 -17.06
N ARG A 390 9.59 31.78 -17.36
CA ARG A 390 10.50 32.91 -17.15
C ARG A 390 10.22 34.03 -18.15
N LEU A 391 10.12 33.69 -19.44
CA LEU A 391 9.76 34.62 -20.51
C LEU A 391 8.42 35.30 -20.22
N LYS A 392 7.39 34.53 -19.87
CA LYS A 392 6.08 35.08 -19.50
C LYS A 392 6.15 36.03 -18.30
N ARG A 393 6.99 35.74 -17.30
CA ARG A 393 7.20 36.63 -16.14
C ARG A 393 7.96 37.91 -16.51
N GLU A 394 8.81 37.88 -17.52
CA GLU A 394 9.48 39.06 -18.06
C GLU A 394 8.49 39.88 -18.88
N GLU A 395 7.72 39.27 -19.78
CA GLU A 395 6.65 39.94 -20.51
C GLU A 395 5.61 40.57 -19.59
N ASP A 396 5.18 39.87 -18.53
CA ASP A 396 4.22 40.41 -17.56
C ASP A 396 4.82 41.57 -16.77
N ARG A 397 6.12 41.54 -16.46
CA ARG A 397 6.83 42.66 -15.83
C ARG A 397 6.96 43.85 -16.77
N GLU A 398 7.29 43.62 -18.03
CA GLU A 398 7.33 44.65 -19.07
C GLU A 398 5.95 45.26 -19.33
N ARG A 399 4.89 44.44 -19.36
CA ARG A 399 3.51 44.92 -19.44
C ARG A 399 3.13 45.74 -18.21
N CYS A 400 3.55 45.32 -17.02
CA CYS A 400 3.32 46.06 -15.78
C CYS A 400 4.04 47.42 -15.82
N TRP A 401 5.33 47.42 -16.18
CA TRP A 401 6.14 48.62 -16.33
C TRP A 401 5.62 49.55 -17.42
N ALA A 402 5.17 49.02 -18.56
CA ALA A 402 4.55 49.81 -19.62
C ALA A 402 3.23 50.45 -19.16
N ARG A 403 2.41 49.73 -18.38
CA ARG A 403 1.20 50.29 -17.75
C ARG A 403 1.53 51.38 -16.72
N GLU A 404 2.57 51.20 -15.92
CA GLU A 404 3.02 52.21 -14.95
C GLU A 404 3.67 53.42 -15.61
N ALA A 405 4.47 53.23 -16.66
CA ALA A 405 5.06 54.29 -17.45
C ALA A 405 4.00 55.12 -18.19
N MET A 406 2.94 54.49 -18.71
CA MET A 406 1.77 55.18 -19.28
C MET A 406 0.99 55.97 -18.21
N ARG A 407 0.95 55.48 -16.96
CA ARG A 407 0.44 56.25 -15.79
C ARG A 407 1.33 57.42 -15.41
N GLY A 408 2.64 57.33 -15.64
CA GLY A 408 3.62 58.39 -15.37
C GLY A 408 3.77 59.42 -16.49
N SER A 409 3.49 59.07 -17.75
CA SER A 409 3.68 59.93 -18.92
C SER A 409 2.42 60.67 -19.37
N ALA A 410 1.24 60.23 -18.94
CA ALA A 410 0.02 61.01 -19.06
C ALA A 410 0.01 62.04 -17.93
N GLY A 411 0.17 63.32 -18.29
CA GLY A 411 -0.10 64.46 -17.42
C GLY A 411 -1.59 64.59 -17.08
N ASP A 412 -2.22 63.50 -16.66
CA ASP A 412 -3.59 63.47 -16.20
C ASP A 412 -3.59 63.33 -14.68
N ARG A 413 -3.40 64.48 -14.02
CA ARG A 413 -3.92 64.70 -12.67
C ARG A 413 -5.45 64.63 -12.73
N ILE A 414 -6.02 63.44 -12.92
CA ILE A 414 -7.39 63.22 -12.49
C ILE A 414 -7.33 63.27 -10.97
N GLY A 415 -7.99 64.30 -10.44
CA GLY A 415 -8.06 64.61 -9.01
C GLY A 415 -8.35 63.39 -8.17
N GLY A 416 -7.78 63.39 -6.97
CA GLY A 416 -7.84 62.26 -6.05
C GLY A 416 -9.24 61.67 -5.94
N PHE A 417 -9.31 60.35 -6.09
CA PHE A 417 -10.40 59.56 -5.54
C PHE A 417 -10.30 59.63 -4.01
N ARG A 418 -10.77 60.74 -3.43
CA ARG A 418 -11.41 60.68 -2.12
C ARG A 418 -12.66 59.81 -2.30
N ASN A 419 -12.70 58.72 -1.55
CA ASN A 419 -13.89 57.94 -1.21
C ASN A 419 -14.52 57.11 -2.34
N PHE A 420 -13.87 56.01 -2.71
CA PHE A 420 -14.56 54.78 -3.12
C PHE A 420 -14.05 53.55 -2.34
N ARG A 421 -13.86 53.70 -1.02
CA ARG A 421 -13.92 52.55 -0.11
C ARG A 421 -15.39 52.31 0.22
N LYS A 422 -15.98 51.27 -0.36
CA LYS A 422 -17.27 50.76 0.09
C LYS A 422 -16.99 49.76 1.23
N PRO A 423 -17.59 49.92 2.43
CA PRO A 423 -17.22 49.16 3.63
C PRO A 423 -17.32 47.63 3.53
N TRP A 424 -17.97 47.08 2.50
CA TRP A 424 -18.14 45.63 2.34
C TRP A 424 -17.05 44.96 1.48
N TRP A 425 -16.04 45.70 1.02
CA TRP A 425 -14.90 45.17 0.25
C TRP A 425 -13.68 44.79 1.09
N ASP A 426 -13.73 44.98 2.42
CA ASP A 426 -12.59 44.71 3.32
C ASP A 426 -12.39 43.21 3.63
N TRP A 427 -13.36 42.32 3.33
CA TRP A 427 -13.16 40.87 3.52
C TRP A 427 -12.22 40.26 2.46
N VAL A 428 -12.25 40.75 1.21
CA VAL A 428 -11.66 40.04 0.06
C VAL A 428 -10.12 40.06 0.02
N TRP A 429 -9.47 40.84 0.89
CA TRP A 429 -8.01 41.02 0.88
C TRP A 429 -7.34 40.94 2.26
N GLU A 430 -8.00 40.37 3.28
CA GLU A 430 -7.28 39.94 4.48
C GLU A 430 -6.56 38.61 4.21
N ASP A 431 -5.35 38.73 3.68
CA ASP A 431 -4.32 37.71 3.78
C ASP A 431 -4.06 37.42 5.27
N LYS A 432 -4.64 36.33 5.78
CA LYS A 432 -4.23 35.76 7.07
C LYS A 432 -2.96 34.94 6.86
N ASN A 433 -1.84 35.59 7.12
CA ASN A 433 -0.69 35.02 7.83
C ASN A 433 0.14 36.20 8.37
N ASP A 434 -0.12 36.61 9.61
CA ASP A 434 0.93 36.54 10.63
C ASP A 434 0.38 36.74 12.05
N GLU A 435 1.10 36.13 12.97
CA GLU A 435 0.72 35.71 14.30
C GLU A 435 0.78 36.83 15.36
N GLY A 436 -0.12 36.73 16.34
CA GLY A 436 0.14 37.00 17.77
C GLY A 436 0.46 38.43 18.23
N GLN A 437 -0.53 39.10 18.84
CA GLN A 437 -0.47 39.47 20.26
C GLN A 437 -1.81 39.96 20.79
N ALA A 438 -2.16 39.44 21.96
CA ALA A 438 -3.37 39.69 22.71
C ALA A 438 -3.53 41.15 23.17
N LYS A 439 -4.78 41.58 23.26
CA LYS A 439 -5.27 42.38 24.38
C LYS A 439 -6.74 42.07 24.61
N ASP A 440 -6.99 41.27 25.66
CA ASP A 440 -8.18 41.42 26.47
C ASP A 440 -8.25 42.88 26.94
N ASP A 441 -9.43 43.49 26.84
CA ASP A 441 -9.96 44.34 27.90
C ASP A 441 -11.49 44.41 27.74
N ALA A 442 -12.14 44.10 28.85
CA ALA A 442 -13.57 44.07 29.04
C ALA A 442 -14.19 45.47 29.15
N ASP A 443 -15.52 45.46 29.20
CA ASP A 443 -16.43 46.47 29.76
C ASP A 443 -16.78 47.72 28.94
N GLY A 444 -18.06 47.78 28.56
CA GLY A 444 -18.71 48.90 27.87
C GLY A 444 -20.23 48.84 27.86
N ILE A 445 -20.79 48.52 29.03
CA ILE A 445 -22.17 48.66 29.50
C ILE A 445 -22.99 49.86 28.91
N LEU A 446 -24.26 49.56 28.55
CA LEU A 446 -25.53 50.34 28.60
C LEU A 446 -26.07 51.24 27.46
N LYS A 447 -27.36 50.95 27.17
CA LYS A 447 -28.54 51.84 27.00
C LYS A 447 -28.83 52.53 25.65
N GLY A 448 -29.92 52.08 25.01
CA GLY A 448 -31.23 52.73 25.17
C GLY A 448 -31.90 53.36 23.93
N GLY A 449 -32.98 52.70 23.44
CA GLY A 449 -34.22 53.26 22.85
C GLY A 449 -34.14 54.22 21.64
N PRO A 450 -35.28 54.60 21.04
CA PRO A 450 -36.69 54.30 21.36
C PRO A 450 -37.24 53.01 20.76
#